data_AF-A0A6C7EJ03-F1
#
_entry.id   AF-A0A6C7EJ03-F1
#
_cell.length_a   1.000
_cell.length_b   1.000
_cell.length_c   1.000
_cell.angle_alpha   90.00
_cell.angle_beta   90.00
_cell.angle_gamma   90.00
#
_symmetry.space_group_name_H-M   'P 1'
#
loop_
_entity.id
_entity.type
_entity.pdbx_description
1 polymer ?
#
loop_
_entity_poly.entity_id
_entity_poly.type
_entity_poly.pdbx_seq_one_letter_code
_entity_poly.pdbx_strand_id
1 'polypeptide(L)'
;MNFSWKNTPASIRTAMVSAILGFVVRCSSTTTSSRNGRLTECSYFDGGAAFFGVVAIITGLVGCVVAFKRTDDKTLMLVISIVSVGVGVLHVLRGVGTVGGACN
;
A
#
# COMPACT_ATOMS: atom_id res chain seq x y z
N MET A 1 12.08 -17.06 17.07
CA MET A 1 12.58 -15.90 16.32
C MET A 1 12.20 -14.65 17.10
N ASN A 2 13.18 -13.87 17.57
CA ASN A 2 12.92 -12.60 18.27
C ASN A 2 12.93 -11.47 17.24
N PHE A 3 11.74 -10.97 16.87
CA PHE A 3 11.63 -9.81 16.00
C PHE A 3 12.14 -8.56 16.74
N SER A 4 13.18 -7.91 16.21
CA SER A 4 13.71 -6.66 16.75
C SER A 4 13.58 -5.52 15.74
N TRP A 5 12.78 -4.52 16.09
CA TRP A 5 12.56 -3.32 15.26
C TRP A 5 13.89 -2.62 14.94
N LYS A 6 14.81 -2.53 15.92
CA LYS A 6 16.11 -1.86 15.75
C LYS A 6 17.03 -2.57 14.75
N ASN A 7 16.88 -3.88 14.56
CA ASN A 7 17.73 -4.70 13.67
C ASN A 7 17.12 -4.93 12.28
N THR A 8 15.86 -4.50 12.07
CA THR A 8 15.14 -4.64 10.81
C THR A 8 15.69 -3.62 9.79
N PRO A 9 15.90 -3.95 8.51
CA PRO A 9 16.37 -2.98 7.53
C PRO A 9 15.41 -1.80 7.40
N ALA A 10 15.94 -0.60 7.13
CA ALA A 10 15.13 0.61 7.01
C ALA A 10 14.04 0.46 5.92
N SER A 11 14.35 -0.21 4.80
CA SER A 11 13.40 -0.49 3.71
C SER A 11 12.20 -1.31 4.14
N ILE A 12 12.39 -2.33 4.99
CA ILE A 12 11.29 -3.16 5.50
C ILE A 12 10.47 -2.37 6.52
N ARG A 13 11.12 -1.57 7.38
CA ARG A 13 10.39 -0.68 8.32
C ARG A 13 9.54 0.34 7.57
N THR A 14 10.08 0.98 6.54
CA THR A 14 9.32 1.95 5.74
C THR A 14 8.18 1.29 4.97
N ALA A 15 8.37 0.07 4.46
CA ALA A 15 7.30 -0.71 3.84
C ALA A 15 6.15 -0.99 4.82
N MET A 16 6.47 -1.43 6.04
CA MET A 16 5.46 -1.67 7.08
C MET A 16 4.72 -0.39 7.48
N VAL A 17 5.46 0.69 7.75
CA VAL A 17 4.85 1.97 8.16
C VAL A 17 3.98 2.55 7.04
N SER A 18 4.46 2.55 5.80
CA SER A 18 3.67 3.04 4.66
C SER A 18 2.43 2.19 4.40
N ALA A 19 2.53 0.86 4.52
CA ALA A 19 1.38 -0.03 4.42
C ALA A 19 0.30 0.27 5.47
N ILE A 20 0.70 0.64 6.70
CA ILE A 20 -0.23 1.08 7.75
C ILE A 20 -0.80 2.46 7.42
N LEU A 21 0.05 3.41 7.01
CA LEU A 21 -0.37 4.79 6.69
C LEU A 21 -1.38 4.84 5.54
N GLY A 22 -1.32 3.93 4.56
CA GLY A 22 -2.31 3.86 3.47
C GLY A 22 -3.75 3.57 3.93
N PHE A 23 -3.94 3.00 5.12
CA PHE A 23 -5.28 2.84 5.72
C PHE A 23 -5.78 4.10 6.42
N VAL A 24 -4.84 4.84 7.04
CA VAL A 24 -5.14 5.96 7.92
C VAL A 24 -5.26 7.26 7.15
N VAL A 25 -4.33 7.51 6.22
CA VAL A 25 -4.28 8.75 5.45
C VAL A 25 -5.19 8.62 4.24
N ARG A 26 -6.35 9.26 4.32
CA ARG A 26 -7.33 9.32 3.24
C ARG A 26 -7.35 10.73 2.66
N CYS A 27 -6.96 10.85 1.40
CA CYS A 27 -7.07 12.09 0.64
C CYS A 27 -7.98 11.80 -0.56
N SER A 28 -9.28 11.73 -0.28
CA SER A 28 -10.30 11.32 -1.25
C SER A 28 -10.86 12.51 -2.02
N SER A 29 -10.88 12.39 -3.34
CA SER A 29 -11.62 13.26 -4.26
C SER A 29 -12.68 12.44 -4.96
N THR A 30 -13.92 12.90 -4.96
CA THR A 30 -15.04 12.25 -5.65
C THR A 30 -15.65 13.25 -6.63
N THR A 31 -15.69 12.89 -7.91
CA THR A 31 -16.28 13.70 -8.97
C THR A 31 -17.44 12.93 -9.58
N THR A 32 -18.66 13.46 -9.43
CA THR A 32 -19.87 12.91 -10.01
C THR A 32 -20.36 13.82 -11.13
N SER A 33 -20.50 13.29 -12.34
CA SER A 33 -21.08 13.98 -13.48
C SER A 33 -22.45 13.37 -13.81
N SER A 34 -23.46 14.22 -13.93
CA SER A 34 -24.81 13.80 -14.32
C SER A 34 -25.25 14.49 -15.61
N ARG A 35 -25.91 13.73 -16.48
CA ARG A 35 -26.55 14.24 -17.69
C ARG A 35 -28.02 13.89 -17.63
N ASN A 36 -28.89 14.91 -17.74
CA ASN A 36 -30.35 14.76 -17.64
C ASN A 36 -30.82 14.03 -16.36
N GLY A 37 -30.20 14.32 -15.21
CA GLY A 37 -30.59 13.74 -13.91
C GLY A 37 -30.18 12.28 -13.71
N ARG A 38 -29.50 11.65 -14.68
CA ARG A 38 -28.86 10.33 -14.52
C ARG A 38 -27.37 10.50 -14.28
N LEU A 39 -26.84 9.79 -13.29
CA LEU A 39 -25.40 9.71 -13.02
C LEU A 39 -24.74 9.01 -14.21
N THR A 40 -23.89 9.73 -14.94
CA THR A 40 -23.23 9.22 -16.15
C THR A 40 -21.77 8.86 -15.90
N GLU A 41 -21.10 9.56 -14.98
CA GLU A 41 -19.73 9.24 -14.58
C GLU A 41 -19.57 9.47 -13.08
N CYS A 42 -18.98 8.50 -12.39
CA CYS A 42 -18.56 8.63 -11.01
C CYS A 42 -17.07 8.25 -10.95
N SER A 43 -16.23 9.22 -10.62
CA SER A 43 -14.80 9.01 -10.45
C SER A 43 -14.45 9.23 -8.98
N TYR A 44 -13.84 8.22 -8.36
CA TYR A 44 -13.34 8.28 -7.00
C TYR A 44 -11.83 8.05 -7.02
N PHE A 45 -11.09 8.92 -6.34
CA PHE A 45 -9.65 8.77 -6.18
C PHE A 45 -9.23 9.11 -4.75
N ASP A 46 -8.59 8.18 -4.05
CA ASP A 46 -7.92 8.39 -2.75
C ASP A 46 -6.41 8.44 -2.96
N GLY A 47 -5.89 9.66 -3.11
CA GLY A 47 -4.48 9.91 -3.37
C GLY A 47 -3.58 9.48 -2.20
N GLY A 48 -4.11 9.49 -0.97
CA GLY A 48 -3.38 9.02 0.21
C GLY A 48 -3.12 7.52 0.13
N ALA A 49 -4.18 6.74 -0.09
CA ALA A 49 -4.07 5.31 -0.30
C ALA A 49 -3.15 4.96 -1.48
N ALA A 50 -3.34 5.62 -2.63
CA ALA A 50 -2.52 5.37 -3.81
C ALA A 50 -1.03 5.65 -3.56
N PHE A 51 -0.70 6.82 -3.00
CA PHE A 51 0.69 7.21 -2.75
C PHE A 51 1.38 6.26 -1.77
N PHE A 52 0.78 6.02 -0.60
CA PHE A 52 1.38 5.12 0.39
C PHE A 52 1.42 3.67 -0.09
N GLY A 53 0.45 3.24 -0.91
CA GLY A 53 0.49 1.94 -1.59
C GLY A 53 1.69 1.79 -2.51
N VAL A 54 1.97 2.78 -3.36
CA VAL A 54 3.15 2.78 -4.23
C VAL A 54 4.44 2.75 -3.43
N VAL A 55 4.55 3.57 -2.37
CA VAL A 55 5.74 3.58 -1.51
C VAL A 55 5.94 2.21 -0.82
N ALA A 56 4.87 1.58 -0.33
CA ALA A 56 4.93 0.26 0.28
C ALA A 56 5.38 -0.83 -0.71
N ILE A 57 4.93 -0.76 -1.97
CA ILE A 57 5.37 -1.67 -3.03
C ILE A 57 6.87 -1.51 -3.29
N ILE A 58 7.32 -0.27 -3.56
CA ILE A 58 8.73 -0.01 -3.92
C ILE A 58 9.65 -0.44 -2.77
N THR A 59 9.34 0.02 -1.54
CA THR A 59 10.16 -0.30 -0.37
C THR A 59 10.08 -1.77 0.03
N GLY A 60 8.94 -2.42 -0.16
CA GLY A 60 8.76 -3.87 0.04
C GLY A 60 9.56 -4.71 -0.96
N LEU A 61 9.59 -4.34 -2.24
CA LEU A 61 10.42 -5.00 -3.25
C LEU A 61 11.92 -4.85 -2.94
N VAL A 62 12.36 -3.65 -2.55
CA VAL A 62 13.72 -3.44 -2.05
C VAL A 62 13.97 -4.27 -0.79
N GLY A 63 12.98 -4.38 0.11
CA GLY A 63 12.98 -5.25 1.28
C GLY A 63 13.23 -6.71 0.93
N CYS A 64 12.58 -7.24 -0.10
CA CYS A 64 12.81 -8.60 -0.60
C CYS A 64 14.27 -8.79 -1.03
N VAL A 65 14.82 -7.87 -1.83
CA VAL A 65 16.22 -7.94 -2.29
C VAL A 65 17.19 -7.92 -1.11
N VAL A 66 16.93 -7.08 -0.11
CA VAL A 66 17.75 -7.02 1.12
C VAL A 66 17.60 -8.30 1.95
N ALA A 67 16.40 -8.87 2.05
CA ALA A 67 16.14 -10.11 2.78
C ALA A 67 16.86 -11.30 2.16
N PHE A 68 16.98 -11.36 0.82
CA PHE A 68 17.75 -12.40 0.13
C PHE A 68 19.25 -12.40 0.46
N LYS A 69 19.80 -11.25 0.87
CA LYS A 69 21.21 -11.11 1.27
C LYS A 69 21.45 -11.47 2.74
N ARG A 70 20.41 -11.73 3.54
CA ARG A 70 20.54 -12.15 4.93
C ARG A 70 20.47 -13.67 5.05
N THR A 71 21.32 -14.23 5.90
CA THR A 71 21.32 -15.64 6.31
C THR A 71 20.35 -15.87 7.46
N ASP A 72 20.40 -14.99 8.46
CA ASP A 72 19.52 -15.05 9.64
C ASP A 72 18.20 -14.29 9.38
N ASP A 73 17.09 -14.87 9.82
CA ASP A 73 15.72 -14.32 9.70
C ASP A 73 15.22 -14.06 8.27
N LYS A 74 15.90 -14.60 7.25
CA LYS A 74 15.55 -14.46 5.82
C LYS A 74 14.08 -14.70 5.54
N THR A 75 13.55 -15.85 5.99
CA THR A 75 12.16 -16.25 5.74
C THR A 75 11.17 -15.24 6.30
N LEU A 76 11.38 -14.81 7.55
CA LEU A 76 10.50 -13.84 8.22
C LEU A 76 10.54 -12.48 7.51
N MET A 77 11.73 -12.01 7.14
CA MET A 77 11.89 -10.74 6.41
C MET A 77 11.28 -10.77 5.00
N LEU A 78 11.38 -11.92 4.30
CA LEU A 78 10.72 -12.12 3.01
C LEU A 78 9.20 -12.11 3.15
N VAL A 79 8.66 -12.83 4.14
CA VAL A 79 7.21 -12.86 4.39
C VAL A 79 6.68 -11.45 4.67
N ILE A 80 7.33 -10.70 5.56
CA ILE A 80 6.92 -9.32 5.88
C ILE A 80 6.99 -8.43 4.63
N SER A 81 8.04 -8.56 3.82
CA SER A 81 8.20 -7.77 2.61
C SER A 81 7.14 -8.09 1.56
N ILE A 82 6.85 -9.38 1.32
CA ILE A 82 5.82 -9.83 0.39
C ILE A 82 4.43 -9.38 0.83
N VAL A 83 4.12 -9.52 2.13
CA VAL A 83 2.84 -9.05 2.68
C VAL A 83 2.71 -7.54 2.52
N SER A 84 3.78 -6.78 2.78
CA SER A 84 3.78 -5.32 2.61
C SER A 84 3.54 -4.91 1.15
N VAL A 85 4.12 -5.64 0.18
CA VAL A 85 3.85 -5.42 -1.26
C VAL A 85 2.38 -5.72 -1.57
N GLY A 86 1.85 -6.85 -1.08
CA GLY A 86 0.44 -7.23 -1.30
C GLY A 86 -0.53 -6.18 -0.75
N VAL A 87 -0.29 -5.70 0.46
CA VAL A 87 -1.07 -4.61 1.07
C VAL A 87 -0.92 -3.32 0.26
N GLY A 88 0.28 -3.01 -0.21
CA GLY A 88 0.53 -1.86 -1.09
C GLY A 88 -0.28 -1.92 -2.39
N VAL A 89 -0.37 -3.09 -3.02
CA VAL A 89 -1.22 -3.30 -4.22
C VAL A 89 -2.69 -3.05 -3.89
N LEU A 90 -3.19 -3.58 -2.77
CA LEU A 90 -4.56 -3.32 -2.33
C LEU A 90 -4.82 -1.83 -2.10
N HIS A 91 -3.86 -1.10 -1.54
CA HIS A 91 -3.96 0.35 -1.35
C HIS A 91 -3.97 1.13 -2.65
N VAL A 92 -3.19 0.72 -3.65
CA VAL A 92 -3.23 1.34 -4.98
C VAL A 92 -4.59 1.10 -5.62
N LEU A 93 -5.11 -0.12 -5.58
CA LEU A 93 -6.44 -0.46 -6.11
C LEU A 93 -7.56 0.31 -5.39
N ARG A 94 -7.50 0.40 -4.06
CA ARG A 94 -8.40 1.23 -3.25
C ARG A 94 -8.28 2.70 -3.62
N GLY A 95 -7.06 3.16 -3.84
CA GLY A 95 -6.72 4.53 -4.21
C GLY A 95 -7.32 4.94 -5.55
N VAL A 96 -7.28 4.08 -6.56
CA VAL A 96 -7.90 4.35 -7.87
C VAL A 96 -9.41 4.09 -7.90
N GLY A 97 -10.02 3.72 -6.77
CA GLY A 97 -11.46 3.51 -6.65
C GLY A 97 -11.98 2.20 -7.24
N THR A 98 -11.11 1.29 -7.69
CA THR A 98 -11.53 -0.02 -8.22
C THR A 98 -12.02 -0.97 -7.11
N VAL A 99 -11.53 -0.81 -5.88
CA VAL A 99 -11.94 -1.61 -4.72
C VAL A 99 -12.43 -0.70 -3.58
N GLY A 100 -13.72 -0.78 -3.24
CA GLY A 100 -14.31 -0.07 -2.10
C GLY A 100 -14.36 1.46 -2.25
N GLY A 101 -14.33 1.99 -3.48
CA GLY A 101 -14.56 3.41 -3.76
C GLY A 101 -16.04 3.77 -3.70
N ALA A 102 -16.36 5.05 -3.48
CA ALA A 102 -17.75 5.54 -3.36
C ALA A 102 -18.58 5.42 -4.66
N CYS A 103 -17.94 5.05 -5.76
CA CYS A 103 -18.52 4.91 -7.09
C CYS A 103 -18.80 3.46 -7.51
N ASN A 104 -18.56 2.48 -6.61
CA ASN A 104 -18.85 1.05 -6.80
C ASN A 104 -19.88 0.56 -5.78
#